data_AF-A0A503B819-F1
#
_entry.id   AF-A0A503B819-F1
#
_cell.length_a   1.000
_cell.length_b   1.000
_cell.length_c   1.000
_cell.angle_alpha   90.00
_cell.angle_beta   90.00
_cell.angle_gamma   90.00
#
_symmetry.space_group_name_H-M   'P 1'
#
loop_
_entity.id
_entity.type
_entity.pdbx_description
1 polymer ?
#
loop_
_entity_poly.entity_id
_entity_poly.type
_entity_poly.pdbx_seq_one_letter_code
_entity_poly.pdbx_strand_id
1 'polypeptide(L)'
;MTAQAMMRRMRRSTVAAFVEKQPRCIVAMEACCGAHHLARQFVMGGHEVRLMPPEYVKPYVKSHKNDDRDAEAIAEAATRPTMRFVPIKAEEQLDVQTLHRARERLVGTRTALINQLSGVCSTAASSLPRGAQS
;
A
#
# COMPACT_ATOMS: atom_id res chain seq x y z
N MET A 1 6.65 -9.45 31.72
CA MET A 1 6.83 -8.95 30.34
C MET A 1 7.47 -7.58 30.44
N THR A 2 8.77 -7.48 30.15
CA THR A 2 9.48 -6.20 30.07
C THR A 2 9.17 -5.56 28.71
N ALA A 3 8.51 -4.41 28.72
CA ALA A 3 8.33 -3.61 27.50
C ALA A 3 9.64 -2.85 27.24
N GLN A 4 10.39 -3.25 26.22
CA GLN A 4 11.63 -2.60 25.82
C GLN A 4 11.38 -1.77 24.57
N ALA A 5 11.54 -0.45 24.67
CA ALA A 5 11.47 0.44 23.52
C ALA A 5 12.84 0.47 22.82
N MET A 6 12.86 0.16 21.53
CA MET A 6 14.08 0.13 20.73
C MET A 6 13.80 0.68 19.34
N MET A 7 14.57 1.67 18.92
CA MET A 7 14.52 2.22 17.58
C MET A 7 15.74 1.74 16.79
N ARG A 8 15.51 1.05 15.67
CA ARG A 8 16.59 0.49 14.85
C ARG A 8 16.27 0.60 13.38
N ARG A 9 17.14 1.27 12.63
CA ARG A 9 17.09 1.28 11.18
C ARG A 9 17.57 -0.06 10.63
N MET A 10 16.76 -0.66 9.75
CA MET A 10 17.04 -1.97 9.16
C MET A 10 16.76 -1.97 7.67
N ARG A 11 17.43 -2.87 6.94
CA ARG A 11 17.10 -3.15 5.55
C ARG A 11 15.94 -4.12 5.49
N ARG A 12 15.08 -4.01 4.49
CA ARG A 12 13.93 -4.90 4.30
C ARG A 12 14.28 -6.38 4.33
N SER A 13 15.42 -6.76 3.76
CA SER A 13 15.91 -8.15 3.74
C SER A 13 16.31 -8.69 5.11
N THR A 14 16.63 -7.84 6.09
CA THR A 14 17.09 -8.26 7.41
C THR A 14 15.98 -8.26 8.47
N VAL A 15 14.80 -7.68 8.17
CA VAL A 15 13.69 -7.59 9.12
C VAL A 15 13.18 -8.97 9.52
N ALA A 16 13.00 -9.88 8.55
CA ALA A 16 12.49 -11.22 8.83
C ALA A 16 13.41 -12.01 9.77
N ALA A 17 14.70 -12.07 9.44
CA ALA A 17 15.72 -12.72 10.26
C ALA A 17 15.89 -12.10 11.66
N PHE A 18 15.46 -10.85 11.86
CA PHE A 18 15.46 -10.23 13.19
C PHE A 18 14.23 -10.64 14.00
N VAL A 19 13.04 -10.62 13.40
CA VAL A 19 11.81 -11.00 14.08
C VAL A 19 11.85 -12.48 14.50
N GLU A 20 12.39 -13.37 13.67
CA GLU A 20 12.59 -14.78 14.00
C GLU A 20 13.44 -15.03 15.26
N LYS A 21 14.36 -14.11 15.58
CA LYS A 21 15.22 -14.22 16.77
C LYS A 21 14.53 -13.69 18.03
N GLN A 22 13.37 -13.06 17.90
CA GLN A 22 12.63 -12.53 19.03
C GLN A 22 11.70 -13.60 19.61
N PRO A 23 11.44 -13.56 20.93
CA PRO A 23 10.37 -14.36 21.50
C PRO A 23 9.03 -13.98 20.85
N ARG A 24 8.04 -14.89 20.94
CA ARG A 24 6.68 -14.66 20.44
C ARG A 24 6.17 -13.32 20.94
N CYS A 25 5.82 -12.44 20.01
CA CYS A 25 5.47 -11.05 20.29
C CYS A 25 4.40 -10.56 19.31
N ILE A 26 3.81 -9.41 19.63
CA ILE A 26 2.88 -8.72 18.74
C ILE A 26 3.70 -7.85 17.78
N VAL A 27 3.51 -8.05 16.48
CA VAL A 27 4.13 -7.25 15.42
C VAL A 27 3.06 -6.37 14.78
N ALA A 28 3.12 -5.07 15.05
CA ALA A 28 2.24 -4.08 14.43
C ALA A 28 2.89 -3.48 13.18
N MET A 29 2.16 -3.41 12.08
CA MET A 29 2.66 -2.84 10.82
C MET A 29 1.55 -2.11 10.06
N GLU A 30 1.93 -1.12 9.25
CA GLU A 30 1.02 -0.55 8.25
C GLU A 30 0.81 -1.55 7.10
N ALA A 31 -0.44 -1.70 6.67
CA ALA A 31 -0.84 -2.53 5.55
C ALA A 31 -0.39 -1.89 4.22
N CYS A 32 0.78 -2.28 3.74
CA CYS A 32 1.28 -1.95 2.41
C CYS A 32 1.44 -3.21 1.54
N CYS A 33 1.72 -3.04 0.24
CA CYS A 33 1.92 -4.17 -0.69
C CYS A 33 2.97 -5.17 -0.20
N GLY A 34 3.98 -4.69 0.52
CA GLY A 34 5.03 -5.52 1.11
C GLY A 34 4.73 -6.13 2.47
N ALA A 35 3.77 -5.56 3.21
CA ALA A 35 3.49 -5.93 4.59
C ALA A 35 2.82 -7.31 4.69
N HIS A 36 1.95 -7.66 3.74
CA HIS A 36 1.26 -8.95 3.74
C HIS A 36 2.22 -10.14 3.62
N HIS A 37 3.26 -10.02 2.80
CA HIS A 37 4.28 -11.07 2.66
C HIS A 37 5.05 -11.28 3.98
N LEU A 38 5.50 -10.20 4.62
CA LEU A 38 6.17 -10.26 5.92
C LEU A 38 5.25 -10.78 7.03
N ALA A 39 3.98 -10.34 7.03
CA ALA A 39 2.98 -10.79 7.99
C ALA A 39 2.78 -12.31 7.95
N ARG A 40 2.75 -12.92 6.75
CA ARG A 40 2.67 -14.38 6.62
C ARG A 40 3.87 -15.08 7.26
N GLN A 41 5.08 -14.59 6.99
CA GLN A 41 6.31 -15.15 7.59
C GLN A 41 6.30 -15.04 9.12
N PHE A 42 5.87 -13.90 9.67
CA PHE A 42 5.84 -13.70 11.12
C PHE A 42 4.78 -14.57 11.81
N VAL A 43 3.61 -14.76 11.18
CA VAL A 43 2.61 -15.71 11.68
C VAL A 43 3.13 -17.14 11.67
N MET A 44 3.87 -17.55 10.63
CA MET A 44 4.52 -18.87 10.59
C MET A 44 5.56 -19.04 11.72
N GLY A 45 6.26 -17.96 12.08
CA GLY A 45 7.16 -17.91 13.24
C GLY A 45 6.45 -17.93 14.61
N GLY A 46 5.12 -17.89 14.64
CA GLY A 46 4.32 -17.90 15.87
C GLY A 46 4.13 -16.53 16.51
N HIS A 47 4.33 -15.44 15.76
CA HIS A 47 4.05 -14.08 16.19
C HIS A 47 2.61 -13.68 15.88
N GLU A 48 2.03 -12.82 16.72
CA GLU A 48 0.73 -12.22 16.46
C GLU A 48 0.94 -10.96 15.59
N VAL A 49 0.42 -10.94 14.37
CA VAL A 49 0.61 -9.79 13.47
C VAL A 49 -0.65 -8.94 13.40
N ARG A 50 -0.48 -7.64 13.56
CA ARG A 50 -1.55 -6.62 13.52
C ARG A 50 -1.29 -5.64 12.37
N LEU A 51 -1.95 -5.88 11.24
CA LEU A 51 -1.89 -4.99 10.07
C LEU A 51 -2.90 -3.85 10.20
N MET A 52 -2.47 -2.59 10.11
CA MET A 52 -3.35 -1.42 10.19
C MET A 52 -3.47 -0.72 8.83
N PRO A 53 -4.66 -0.25 8.42
CA PRO A 53 -4.79 0.56 7.21
C PRO A 53 -3.96 1.85 7.29
N PRO A 54 -3.39 2.32 6.17
CA PRO A 54 -2.67 3.60 6.13
C PRO A 54 -3.52 4.78 6.62
N GLU A 55 -4.83 4.73 6.35
CA GLU A 55 -5.79 5.76 6.78
C GLU A 55 -5.88 5.90 8.30
N TYR A 56 -5.63 4.83 9.05
CA TYR A 56 -5.67 4.85 10.51
C TYR A 56 -4.32 5.18 11.14
N VAL A 57 -3.22 4.98 10.40
CA VAL A 57 -1.88 5.39 10.85
C VAL A 57 -1.64 6.88 10.58
N LYS A 58 -2.17 7.41 9.46
CA LYS A 58 -1.95 8.78 8.99
C LYS A 58 -2.19 9.89 10.05
N PRO A 59 -3.24 9.84 10.90
CA PRO A 59 -3.46 10.85 11.93
C PRO A 59 -2.34 10.93 12.98
N TYR A 60 -1.55 9.86 13.14
CA TYR A 60 -0.48 9.76 14.13
C TYR A 60 0.89 10.18 13.58
N VAL A 61 1.01 10.44 12.27
CA VAL A 61 2.27 10.86 11.65
C VAL A 61 2.50 12.36 11.92
N LYS A 62 3.50 12.67 12.76
CA LYS A 62 3.93 14.05 13.04
C LYS A 62 4.59 14.65 11.80
N SER A 63 4.19 15.86 11.39
CA SER A 63 4.45 16.48 10.08
C SER A 63 5.87 16.26 9.51
N HIS A 64 5.90 15.92 8.21
CA HIS A 64 7.00 15.32 7.42
C HIS A 64 7.18 13.80 7.58
N LYS A 65 7.01 13.10 6.46
CA LYS A 65 7.18 11.65 6.32
C LYS A 65 8.66 11.26 6.45
N ASN A 66 8.95 10.41 7.41
CA ASN A 66 10.25 9.74 7.59
C ASN A 66 9.98 8.35 8.20
N ASP A 67 10.77 7.35 7.85
CA ASP A 67 10.58 5.95 8.29
C ASP A 67 10.53 5.85 9.83
N ASP A 68 11.34 6.67 10.51
CA ASP A 68 11.41 6.75 11.96
C ASP A 68 10.08 7.21 12.58
N ARG A 69 9.42 8.20 11.96
CA ARG A 69 8.12 8.73 12.41
C ARG A 69 6.97 7.84 12.01
N ASP A 70 7.07 7.16 10.87
CA ASP A 70 6.09 6.16 10.46
C ASP A 70 6.09 5.00 11.46
N ALA A 71 7.26 4.57 11.94
CA ALA A 71 7.38 3.55 12.99
C ALA A 71 6.77 4.00 14.33
N GLU A 72 7.02 5.24 14.76
CA GLU A 72 6.39 5.82 15.95
C GLU A 72 4.86 5.89 15.82
N ALA A 73 4.37 6.34 14.67
CA ALA A 73 2.93 6.46 14.39
C ALA A 73 2.25 5.08 14.43
N ILE A 74 2.88 4.05 13.85
CA ILE A 74 2.40 2.66 13.91
C ILE A 74 2.37 2.17 15.36
N ALA A 75 3.45 2.41 16.12
CA ALA A 75 3.53 2.00 17.51
C ALA A 75 2.43 2.66 18.36
N GLU A 76 2.20 3.97 18.19
CA GLU A 76 1.15 4.70 18.88
C GLU A 76 -0.25 4.19 18.47
N ALA A 77 -0.51 4.07 17.17
CA ALA A 77 -1.77 3.58 16.61
C ALA A 77 -2.13 2.19 17.17
N ALA A 78 -1.15 1.28 17.24
CA ALA A 78 -1.34 -0.08 17.74
C ALA A 78 -1.77 -0.18 19.21
N THR A 79 -1.51 0.85 20.03
CA THR A 79 -1.94 0.89 21.43
C THR A 79 -3.40 1.30 21.63
N ARG A 80 -4.05 1.84 20.58
CA ARG A 80 -5.40 2.39 20.70
C ARG A 80 -6.43 1.25 20.74
N PRO A 81 -7.35 1.24 21.74
CA PRO A 81 -8.32 0.15 21.90
C PRO A 81 -9.38 0.10 20.78
N THR A 82 -9.61 1.22 20.07
CA THR A 82 -10.55 1.33 18.95
C THR A 82 -9.91 0.99 17.60
N MET A 83 -8.63 0.59 17.58
CA MET A 83 -7.93 0.30 16.34
C MET A 83 -8.51 -0.93 15.63
N ARG A 84 -8.68 -0.84 14.31
CA ARG A 84 -9.12 -1.98 13.49
C ARG A 84 -7.97 -2.48 12.63
N PHE A 85 -7.87 -3.81 12.55
CA PHE A 85 -6.83 -4.48 11.80
C PHE A 85 -7.37 -5.09 10.51
N VAL A 86 -6.53 -5.11 9.49
CA VAL A 86 -6.80 -5.75 8.19
C VAL A 86 -6.38 -7.21 8.29
N PRO A 87 -7.18 -8.16 7.77
CA PRO A 87 -6.77 -9.55 7.70
C PRO A 87 -5.56 -9.72 6.78
N ILE A 88 -4.69 -10.67 7.12
CA ILE A 88 -3.55 -11.05 6.29
C ILE A 88 -4.08 -11.80 5.08
N LYS A 89 -3.82 -11.28 3.88
CA LYS A 89 -4.23 -11.91 2.63
C LYS A 89 -3.26 -13.03 2.24
N ALA A 90 -3.82 -14.11 1.72
CA ALA A 90 -3.07 -15.17 1.05
C ALA A 90 -2.40 -14.63 -0.23
N GLU A 91 -1.46 -15.39 -0.79
CA GLU A 91 -0.71 -14.99 -1.98
C GLU A 91 -1.64 -14.84 -3.19
N GLU A 92 -2.51 -15.83 -3.36
CA GLU A 92 -3.48 -15.92 -4.45
C GLU A 92 -4.46 -14.74 -4.41
N GLN A 93 -4.85 -14.31 -3.21
CA GLN A 93 -5.72 -13.15 -3.02
C GLN A 93 -5.03 -11.83 -3.40
N LEU A 94 -3.72 -11.72 -3.18
CA LEU A 94 -2.93 -10.55 -3.58
C LEU A 94 -2.69 -10.54 -5.10
N ASP A 95 -2.49 -11.70 -5.71
CA ASP A 95 -2.28 -11.81 -7.16
C ASP A 95 -3.55 -11.41 -7.91
N VAL A 96 -4.71 -11.93 -7.50
CA VAL A 96 -6.00 -11.53 -8.06
C VAL A 96 -6.22 -10.02 -7.91
N GLN A 97 -5.94 -9.45 -6.72
CA GLN A 97 -6.06 -8.01 -6.51
C GLN A 97 -5.10 -7.20 -7.41
N THR A 98 -3.89 -7.71 -7.64
CA THR A 98 -2.89 -7.08 -8.50
C THR A 98 -3.33 -7.10 -9.96
N LEU A 99 -3.87 -8.21 -10.43
CA LEU A 99 -4.43 -8.35 -11.78
C LEU A 99 -5.62 -7.41 -12.00
N HIS A 100 -6.53 -7.30 -11.03
CA HIS A 100 -7.64 -6.34 -11.11
C HIS A 100 -7.16 -4.90 -11.24
N ARG A 101 -6.17 -4.48 -10.43
CA ARG A 101 -5.59 -3.13 -10.50
C ARG A 101 -4.88 -2.88 -11.83
N ALA A 102 -4.14 -3.87 -12.34
CA ALA A 102 -3.50 -3.76 -13.65
C ALA A 102 -4.54 -3.57 -14.77
N ARG A 103 -5.61 -4.37 -14.74
CA ARG A 103 -6.73 -4.25 -15.70
C ARG A 103 -7.40 -2.88 -15.62
N GLU A 104 -7.76 -2.41 -14.42
CA GLU A 104 -8.39 -1.09 -14.23
C GLU A 104 -7.53 0.04 -14.81
N ARG A 105 -6.21 0.01 -14.56
CA ARG A 105 -5.28 0.98 -15.13
C ARG A 105 -5.26 0.94 -16.66
N LEU A 106 -5.17 -0.24 -17.25
CA LEU A 106 -5.16 -0.42 -18.71
C LEU A 106 -6.47 0.06 -19.35
N VAL A 107 -7.61 -0.25 -18.73
CA VAL A 107 -8.93 0.23 -19.20
C VAL A 107 -9.01 1.75 -19.10
N GLY A 108 -8.57 2.34 -17.99
CA GLY A 108 -8.52 3.80 -17.84
C GLY A 108 -7.64 4.47 -18.90
N THR A 109 -6.44 3.94 -19.15
CA THR A 109 -5.54 4.45 -20.19
C THR A 109 -6.14 4.30 -21.59
N ARG A 110 -6.76 3.16 -21.91
CA ARG A 110 -7.45 2.96 -23.19
C ARG A 110 -8.55 4.01 -23.41
N THR A 111 -9.41 4.23 -22.42
CA THR A 111 -10.49 5.22 -22.50
C THR A 111 -9.95 6.63 -22.67
N ALA A 112 -8.89 6.98 -21.93
CA ALA A 112 -8.23 8.28 -22.06
C ALA A 112 -7.65 8.50 -23.46
N LEU A 113 -6.97 7.50 -24.04
CA LEU A 113 -6.40 7.57 -25.38
C LEU A 113 -7.48 7.71 -26.46
N ILE A 114 -8.59 6.96 -26.35
CA ILE A 114 -9.73 7.08 -27.28
C ILE A 114 -10.30 8.50 -27.23
N ASN A 115 -10.52 9.04 -26.02
CA ASN A 115 -11.06 10.39 -25.87
C ASN A 115 -10.10 11.46 -26.42
N GLN A 116 -8.79 11.29 -26.22
CA GLN A 116 -7.77 12.17 -26.78
C GLN A 116 -7.78 12.13 -28.32
N LEU A 117 -7.79 10.94 -28.92
CA LEU A 117 -7.88 10.77 -30.37
C LEU A 117 -9.14 11.41 -30.96
N SER A 118 -10.30 11.15 -30.36
CA SER A 118 -11.57 11.74 -30.79
C SER A 118 -11.55 13.27 -30.69
N GLY A 119 -10.94 13.82 -29.63
CA GLY A 119 -10.74 15.26 -29.47
C GLY A 119 -9.86 15.86 -30.57
N VAL A 120 -8.70 15.25 -30.85
CA VAL A 120 -7.78 15.68 -31.92
C VAL A 120 -8.42 15.59 -33.31
N CYS A 121 -9.16 14.52 -33.60
CA CYS A 121 -9.88 14.40 -34.87
C CYS A 121 -10.97 15.46 -35.00
N SER A 122 -11.69 15.79 -33.93
CA SER A 122 -12.74 16.81 -33.94
C SER A 122 -12.19 18.22 -34.13
N THR A 123 -11.06 18.55 -33.50
CA THR A 123 -10.40 19.85 -33.69
C THR A 123 -9.82 19.99 -35.11
N ALA A 124 -9.22 18.93 -35.66
CA ALA A 124 -8.72 18.90 -37.04
C ALA A 124 -9.84 18.97 -38.10
N ALA A 125 -11.00 18.37 -37.85
CA ALA A 125 -12.15 18.45 -38.75
C ALA A 125 -12.76 19.85 -38.83
N SER A 126 -12.64 20.65 -37.76
CA SER A 126 -13.15 22.03 -37.72
C SER A 126 -12.26 23.06 -38.45
N SER A 127 -11.01 22.72 -38.75
CA SER A 127 -10.03 23.59 -39.44
C SER A 127 -9.81 23.24 -40.91
N LEU A 128 -10.44 22.18 -41.43
CA LEU A 128 -10.44 21.86 -42.86
C LEU A 128 -11.39 22.82 -43.61
N PRO A 129 -10.93 23.56 -44.64
CA PRO A 129 -11.82 24.40 -45.43
C PRO A 129 -12.87 23.52 -46.09
N ARG A 130 -14.16 23.83 -45.84
CA ARG A 130 -15.28 23.21 -46.58
C ARG A 130 -15.06 23.52 -48.06
N GLY A 131 -14.77 22.48 -48.84
CA GLY A 131 -14.57 22.58 -50.29
C GLY A 131 -15.73 23.31 -50.95
N ALA A 132 -15.39 24.17 -51.92
CA ALA A 132 -16.32 25.02 -52.64
C ALA A 132 -17.51 24.21 -53.20
N GLN A 133 -18.72 24.65 -52.86
CA GLN A 133 -19.94 24.18 -53.52
C GLN A 133 -19.99 24.83 -54.90
N SER A 134 -19.96 23.99 -55.95
CA SER A 134 -20.20 24.37 -57.35
C SER A 134 -21.69 24.52 -57.63
#